data_AF-A0A1P8WM61-F1
#
_entry.id   AF-A0A1P8WM61-F1
#
_cell.length_a   1.000
_cell.length_b   1.000
_cell.length_c   1.000
_cell.angle_alpha   90.00
_cell.angle_beta   90.00
_cell.angle_gamma   90.00
#
_symmetry.space_group_name_H-M   'P 1'
#
loop_
_entity.id
_entity.type
_entity.pdbx_description
1 polymer ?
#
loop_
_entity_poly.entity_id
_entity_poly.type
_entity_poly.pdbx_seq_one_letter_code
_entity_poly.pdbx_strand_id
1 'polypeptide(L)'
;MIKCDDVALQTLLDADEEHYCSTVNVAEVEQHVESCSHCQKRLSQLAAEDRQWAEIPTWLAPGDLPDEVDGKSLDARERWKRPTAWTESMAQSLLEAASHPEMLGRIGRYDVERLIGSGGMGVVFKAWDTELNRPVAVKLLAPYLAENGSARKRFAREARAAAAVVDEHVVAIHNVESGDDPQQPPFLVMKYIAGGSLQQRLDRDGPLEVCEILRIGMQTAKGLAAAHTQGQGQRALWAI
;
A
#
# COMPACT_ATOMS: atom_id res chain seq x y z
N MET A 1 -12.54 -8.82 33.71
CA MET A 1 -13.50 -8.86 32.59
C MET A 1 -13.86 -7.43 32.26
N ILE A 2 -13.29 -6.89 31.19
CA ILE A 2 -13.51 -5.50 30.78
C ILE A 2 -14.97 -5.33 30.36
N LYS A 3 -15.57 -4.23 30.82
CA LYS A 3 -16.92 -3.83 30.42
C LYS A 3 -16.83 -3.03 29.13
N CYS A 4 -17.86 -3.13 28.29
CA CYS A 4 -18.01 -2.27 27.13
C CYS A 4 -18.20 -0.82 27.61
N ASP A 5 -17.13 -0.03 27.56
CA ASP A 5 -17.08 1.33 28.09
C ASP A 5 -16.51 2.27 27.02
N ASP A 6 -17.27 3.32 26.68
CA ASP A 6 -16.90 4.32 25.70
C ASP A 6 -15.63 5.08 26.10
N VAL A 7 -15.38 5.27 27.40
CA VAL A 7 -14.16 5.96 27.88
C VAL A 7 -12.90 5.16 27.52
N ALA A 8 -12.97 3.84 27.65
CA ALA A 8 -11.88 2.93 27.30
C ALA A 8 -11.66 2.89 25.77
N LEU A 9 -12.74 2.95 24.98
CA LEU A 9 -12.67 3.03 23.51
C LEU A 9 -12.12 4.37 23.03
N GLN A 10 -12.46 5.48 23.69
CA GLN A 10 -11.94 6.80 23.35
C GLN A 10 -10.44 6.90 23.66
N THR A 11 -9.99 6.29 24.76
CA THR A 11 -8.56 6.20 25.09
C THR A 11 -7.76 5.45 24.02
N LEU A 12 -8.36 4.47 23.34
CA LEU A 12 -7.74 3.81 22.18
C LEU A 12 -7.63 4.71 20.95
N LEU A 13 -8.58 5.62 20.76
CA LEU A 13 -8.59 6.56 19.62
C LEU A 13 -7.65 7.75 19.83
N ASP A 14 -7.49 8.19 21.08
CA ASP A 14 -6.70 9.37 21.44
C ASP A 14 -5.23 9.03 21.76
N ALA A 15 -4.81 7.77 21.61
CA ALA A 15 -3.46 7.31 21.90
C ALA A 15 -2.45 7.72 20.82
N ASP A 16 -2.14 9.01 20.73
CA ASP A 16 -1.00 9.55 19.96
C ASP A 16 0.27 9.64 20.83
N GLU A 17 1.42 9.48 20.16
CA GLU A 17 2.72 8.97 20.64
C GLU A 17 3.47 9.68 21.79
N GLU A 18 2.96 10.71 22.48
CA GLU A 18 3.85 11.49 23.40
C GLU A 18 3.44 11.69 24.87
N HIS A 19 2.23 11.36 25.35
CA HIS A 19 1.91 11.60 26.78
C HIS A 19 1.14 10.45 27.43
N TYR A 20 1.90 9.53 28.04
CA TYR A 20 1.38 8.43 28.85
C TYR A 20 0.99 8.91 30.25
N CYS A 21 -0.31 9.04 30.52
CA CYS A 21 -0.89 8.77 31.85
C CYS A 21 -2.41 8.58 31.74
N SER A 22 -2.86 7.38 31.39
CA SER A 22 -4.26 6.99 31.61
C SER A 22 -4.33 5.69 32.39
N THR A 23 -5.26 5.63 33.33
CA THR A 23 -5.56 4.51 34.25
C THR A 23 -6.14 3.27 33.56
N VAL A 24 -6.14 3.23 32.22
CA VAL A 24 -6.77 2.19 31.39
C VAL A 24 -5.67 1.38 30.71
N ASN A 25 -5.69 0.05 30.92
CA ASN A 25 -4.77 -0.86 30.23
C ASN A 25 -5.19 -1.02 28.77
N VAL A 26 -4.61 -0.21 27.89
CA VAL A 26 -4.89 -0.16 26.44
C VAL A 26 -4.89 -1.56 25.82
N ALA A 27 -3.92 -2.42 26.17
CA ALA A 27 -3.81 -3.78 25.63
C ALA A 27 -4.98 -4.69 26.00
N GLU A 28 -5.57 -4.54 27.20
CA GLU A 28 -6.75 -5.31 27.58
C GLU A 28 -8.01 -4.82 26.85
N VAL A 29 -8.10 -3.51 26.58
CA VAL A 29 -9.22 -2.94 25.81
C VAL A 29 -9.12 -3.39 24.35
N GLU A 30 -7.93 -3.44 23.76
CA GLU A 30 -7.71 -4.00 22.42
C GLU A 30 -8.20 -5.45 22.33
N GLN A 31 -7.77 -6.31 23.26
CA GLN A 31 -8.18 -7.72 23.31
C GLN A 31 -9.70 -7.88 23.51
N HIS A 32 -10.33 -6.98 24.26
CA HIS A 32 -11.78 -6.96 24.42
C HIS A 32 -12.50 -6.54 23.13
N VAL A 33 -12.01 -5.52 22.42
CA VAL A 33 -12.57 -5.08 21.14
C VAL A 33 -12.46 -6.19 20.10
N GLU A 34 -11.37 -6.96 20.05
CA GLU A 34 -11.21 -8.09 19.12
C GLU A 34 -12.32 -9.15 19.27
N SER A 35 -12.88 -9.32 20.46
CA SER A 35 -13.87 -10.36 20.77
C SER A 35 -15.30 -9.83 21.01
N CYS A 36 -15.51 -8.50 21.01
CA CYS A 36 -16.81 -7.89 21.31
C CYS A 36 -17.35 -7.06 20.14
N SER A 37 -18.36 -7.60 19.45
CA SER A 37 -19.01 -6.94 18.30
C SER A 37 -19.74 -5.63 18.65
N HIS A 38 -20.14 -5.45 19.90
CA HIS A 38 -20.72 -4.19 20.38
C HIS A 38 -19.66 -3.09 20.44
N CYS A 39 -18.49 -3.37 21.04
CA CYS A 39 -17.38 -2.43 21.11
C CYS A 39 -16.79 -2.11 19.73
N GLN A 40 -16.72 -3.07 18.81
CA GLN A 40 -16.27 -2.84 17.43
C GLN A 40 -17.17 -1.83 16.69
N LYS A 41 -18.49 -1.99 16.79
CA LYS A 41 -19.47 -1.07 16.21
C LYS A 41 -19.39 0.31 16.86
N ARG A 42 -19.25 0.35 18.18
CA ARG A 42 -19.20 1.60 18.94
C ARG A 42 -17.92 2.39 18.67
N LEU A 43 -16.77 1.70 18.60
CA LEU A 43 -15.49 2.29 18.21
C LEU A 43 -15.54 2.88 16.79
N SER A 44 -16.19 2.19 15.86
CA SER A 44 -16.38 2.69 14.48
C SER A 44 -17.26 3.95 14.44
N GLN A 45 -18.23 4.08 15.35
CA GLN A 45 -19.06 5.28 15.47
C GLN A 45 -18.27 6.43 16.08
N LEU A 46 -17.54 6.19 17.17
CA LEU A 46 -16.70 7.18 17.85
C LEU A 46 -15.59 7.71 16.94
N ALA A 47 -14.92 6.83 16.19
CA ALA A 47 -13.92 7.20 15.19
C ALA A 47 -14.52 7.93 13.96
N ALA A 48 -15.84 7.89 13.79
CA ALA A 48 -16.53 8.56 12.68
C ALA A 48 -17.27 9.84 13.11
N GLU A 49 -17.20 10.24 14.39
CA GLU A 49 -17.83 11.48 14.86
C GLU A 49 -17.14 12.73 14.27
N ASP A 50 -17.96 13.73 13.91
CA ASP A 50 -17.63 14.93 13.13
C ASP A 50 -16.47 15.80 13.66
N ARG A 51 -15.99 15.56 14.89
CA ARG A 51 -14.86 16.28 15.47
C ARG A 51 -13.54 16.07 14.72
N GLN A 52 -13.28 14.86 14.23
CA GLN A 52 -12.05 14.61 13.45
C GLN A 52 -12.06 15.35 12.11
N TRP A 53 -13.22 15.48 11.45
CA TRP A 53 -13.35 16.20 10.18
C TRP A 53 -13.13 17.71 10.32
N ALA A 54 -13.48 18.30 11.46
CA ALA A 54 -13.24 19.72 11.75
C ALA A 54 -11.76 20.04 12.02
N GLU A 55 -10.94 19.04 12.37
CA GLU A 55 -9.51 19.16 12.65
C GLU A 55 -8.62 18.81 11.45
N ILE A 56 -9.16 18.17 10.41
CA ILE A 56 -8.46 17.93 9.14
C ILE A 56 -7.86 19.22 8.55
N PRO A 57 -8.55 20.38 8.53
CA PRO A 57 -7.94 21.63 8.08
C PRO A 57 -6.76 22.06 8.94
N THR A 58 -6.69 21.68 10.22
CA THR A 58 -5.57 21.99 11.13
C THR A 58 -4.38 21.06 10.86
N TRP A 59 -4.63 19.76 10.64
CA TRP A 59 -3.59 18.79 10.26
C TRP A 59 -3.07 18.97 8.82
N LEU A 60 -3.92 19.51 7.94
CA LEU A 60 -3.56 19.85 6.55
C LEU A 60 -3.23 21.34 6.37
N ALA A 61 -3.35 22.16 7.41
CA ALA A 61 -2.91 23.55 7.38
C ALA A 61 -1.38 23.57 7.37
N PRO A 62 -0.73 24.47 6.62
CA PRO A 62 0.72 24.61 6.62
C PRO A 62 1.33 25.08 7.96
N GLY A 63 0.58 25.10 9.06
CA GLY A 63 0.82 25.93 10.24
C GLY A 63 1.68 25.33 11.35
N ASP A 64 1.91 24.01 11.39
CA ASP A 64 2.74 23.36 12.43
C ASP A 64 3.88 22.52 11.82
N LEU A 65 4.43 22.95 10.69
CA LEU A 65 5.80 22.56 10.35
C LEU A 65 6.72 23.37 11.26
N PRO A 66 7.57 22.75 12.10
CA PRO A 66 8.42 23.49 13.02
C PRO A 66 9.23 24.54 12.28
N ASP A 67 9.15 25.78 12.76
CA ASP A 67 9.80 26.99 12.21
C ASP A 67 11.35 26.92 12.22
N GLU A 68 11.93 25.81 12.68
CA GLU A 68 13.37 25.53 12.65
C GLU A 68 13.65 24.07 12.29
N VAL A 69 13.22 23.63 11.11
CA VAL A 69 14.05 22.64 10.40
C VAL A 69 15.16 23.43 9.74
N ASP A 70 16.29 23.54 10.44
CA ASP A 70 17.55 24.08 9.90
C ASP A 70 17.68 23.61 8.45
N GLY A 71 17.70 24.57 7.52
CA GLY A 71 17.54 24.42 6.06
C GLY A 71 18.64 23.62 5.36
N LYS A 72 19.27 22.72 6.11
CA LYS A 72 20.29 21.75 5.71
C LYS A 72 19.92 20.31 6.06
N SER A 73 18.77 20.05 6.67
CA SER A 73 18.34 18.69 7.02
C SER A 73 17.05 18.28 6.30
N LEU A 74 17.25 17.73 5.09
CA LEU A 74 16.41 16.75 4.38
C LEU A 74 15.03 17.25 3.92
N ASP A 75 15.01 17.78 2.71
CA ASP A 75 13.83 18.02 1.88
C ASP A 75 12.91 16.77 1.88
N ALA A 76 11.61 16.94 2.19
CA ALA A 76 10.63 15.86 2.10
C ALA A 76 10.54 15.30 0.66
N ARG A 77 10.89 16.10 -0.36
CA ARG A 77 11.07 15.63 -1.74
C ARG A 77 12.35 14.79 -1.92
N GLU A 78 13.33 14.91 -1.03
CA GLU A 78 14.57 14.10 -1.01
C GLU A 78 14.44 12.81 -0.18
N ARG A 79 13.55 12.75 0.81
CA ARG A 79 13.26 11.50 1.55
C ARG A 79 12.74 10.39 0.63
N TRP A 80 12.00 10.74 -0.43
CA TRP A 80 11.63 9.83 -1.52
C TRP A 80 12.72 9.64 -2.59
N LYS A 81 13.83 10.38 -2.53
CA LYS A 81 15.02 10.21 -3.41
C LYS A 81 16.10 9.28 -2.81
N ARG A 82 15.91 8.69 -1.63
CA ARG A 82 16.78 7.59 -1.15
C ARG A 82 16.68 6.42 -2.14
N PRO A 83 17.74 5.61 -2.36
CA PRO A 83 18.02 4.95 -3.64
C PRO A 83 17.00 3.86 -4.01
N THR A 84 15.86 4.25 -4.56
CA THR A 84 14.83 3.37 -5.15
C THR A 84 14.57 3.70 -6.62
N ALA A 85 15.42 4.54 -7.22
CA ALA A 85 15.50 4.67 -8.67
C ALA A 85 16.18 3.40 -9.22
N TRP A 86 15.38 2.34 -9.33
CA TRP A 86 15.76 1.17 -10.11
C TRP A 86 16.03 1.64 -11.53
N THR A 87 17.27 1.48 -12.02
CA THR A 87 17.56 1.71 -13.43
C THR A 87 16.94 0.58 -14.25
N GLU A 88 16.62 0.85 -15.50
CA GLU A 88 16.13 -0.17 -16.43
C GLU A 88 17.14 -1.33 -16.55
N SER A 89 18.45 -1.03 -16.50
CA SER A 89 19.51 -2.05 -16.50
C SER A 89 19.50 -2.96 -15.27
N MET A 90 19.24 -2.42 -14.07
CA MET A 90 19.10 -3.22 -12.84
C MET A 90 17.81 -4.03 -12.84
N ALA A 91 16.73 -3.48 -13.40
CA ALA A 91 15.47 -4.18 -13.52
C ALA A 91 15.59 -5.33 -14.54
N GLN A 92 16.32 -5.12 -15.64
CA GLN A 92 16.55 -6.12 -16.68
C GLN A 92 17.39 -7.31 -16.18
N SER A 93 18.34 -7.10 -15.25
CA SER A 93 19.12 -8.22 -14.67
C SER A 93 18.28 -9.22 -13.86
N LEU A 94 17.02 -8.87 -13.53
CA LEU A 94 16.08 -9.75 -12.85
C LEU A 94 15.25 -10.61 -13.80
N LEU A 95 15.40 -10.39 -15.11
CA LEU A 95 14.60 -11.04 -16.13
C LEU A 95 15.35 -12.20 -16.76
N GLU A 96 14.61 -13.22 -17.14
CA GLU A 96 15.08 -14.25 -18.06
C GLU A 96 15.27 -13.66 -19.46
N ALA A 97 16.00 -14.36 -20.32
CA ALA A 97 16.25 -13.94 -21.69
C ALA A 97 14.93 -13.66 -22.44
N ALA A 98 14.91 -12.55 -23.19
CA ALA A 98 13.77 -12.15 -23.99
C ALA A 98 13.40 -13.23 -25.03
N SER A 99 12.11 -13.44 -25.25
CA SER A 99 11.59 -14.32 -26.32
C SER A 99 11.78 -13.68 -27.70
N HIS A 100 11.74 -12.35 -27.77
CA HIS A 100 11.84 -11.55 -28.99
C HIS A 100 12.65 -10.26 -28.77
N PRO A 101 13.26 -9.69 -29.82
CA PRO A 101 14.15 -8.52 -29.70
C PRO A 101 13.51 -7.25 -29.14
N GLU A 102 12.19 -7.10 -29.25
CA GLU A 102 11.44 -5.94 -28.76
C GLU A 102 11.09 -6.01 -27.27
N MET A 103 11.32 -7.16 -26.62
CA MET A 103 11.04 -7.35 -25.19
C MET A 103 12.32 -7.16 -24.37
N LEU A 104 12.19 -6.60 -23.16
CA LEU A 104 13.31 -6.44 -22.24
C LEU A 104 13.80 -7.78 -21.67
N GLY A 105 12.90 -8.75 -21.54
CA GLY A 105 13.18 -10.04 -20.92
C GLY A 105 11.89 -10.80 -20.62
N ARG A 106 11.96 -11.81 -19.76
CA ARG A 106 10.81 -12.62 -19.36
C ARG A 106 10.77 -12.88 -17.87
N ILE A 107 9.56 -13.12 -17.35
CA ILE A 107 9.31 -13.63 -16.01
C ILE A 107 8.39 -14.84 -16.19
N GLY A 108 8.92 -16.06 -16.19
CA GLY A 108 8.15 -17.25 -16.55
C GLY A 108 7.44 -17.10 -17.91
N ARG A 109 6.10 -17.11 -17.92
CA ARG A 109 5.30 -16.96 -19.16
C ARG A 109 5.05 -15.51 -19.60
N TYR A 110 5.50 -14.54 -18.82
CA TYR A 110 5.22 -13.13 -19.07
C TYR A 110 6.39 -12.48 -19.81
N ASP A 111 6.13 -12.03 -21.04
CA ASP A 111 7.12 -11.32 -21.85
C ASP A 111 7.13 -9.84 -21.43
N VAL A 112 8.25 -9.37 -20.90
CA VAL A 112 8.35 -8.03 -20.29
C VAL A 112 8.64 -6.98 -21.35
N GLU A 113 7.75 -6.00 -21.46
CA GLU A 113 7.86 -4.91 -22.43
C GLU A 113 8.68 -3.74 -21.87
N ARG A 114 8.37 -3.28 -20.65
CA ARG A 114 9.04 -2.14 -20.03
C ARG A 114 8.79 -2.02 -18.53
N LEU A 115 9.69 -1.34 -17.83
CA LEU A 115 9.48 -0.89 -16.45
C LEU A 115 8.38 0.19 -16.41
N ILE A 116 7.43 0.09 -15.48
CA ILE A 116 6.33 1.06 -15.31
C ILE A 116 6.24 1.66 -13.90
N GLY A 117 6.95 1.10 -12.93
CA GLY A 117 7.04 1.65 -11.59
C GLY A 117 8.11 0.95 -10.76
N SER A 118 8.60 1.64 -9.73
CA SER A 118 9.55 1.09 -8.78
C SER A 118 9.33 1.68 -7.40
N GLY A 119 9.65 0.92 -6.36
CA GLY A 119 9.50 1.36 -4.97
C GLY A 119 10.26 0.48 -4.00
N GLY A 120 10.11 0.76 -2.71
CA GLY A 120 10.88 0.10 -1.64
C GLY A 120 10.62 -1.41 -1.48
N MET A 121 9.61 -1.97 -2.14
CA MET A 121 9.32 -3.41 -2.11
C MET A 121 9.55 -4.12 -3.43
N GLY A 122 9.88 -3.41 -4.50
CA GLY A 122 10.06 -4.07 -5.79
C GLY A 122 9.90 -3.16 -6.99
N VAL A 123 9.84 -3.82 -8.14
CA VAL A 123 9.68 -3.21 -9.46
C VAL A 123 8.41 -3.72 -10.10
N VAL A 124 7.76 -2.86 -10.87
CA VAL A 124 6.54 -3.17 -11.59
C VAL A 124 6.79 -3.02 -13.08
N PHE A 125 6.54 -4.07 -13.83
CA PHE A 125 6.67 -4.10 -15.28
C PHE A 125 5.32 -4.14 -15.98
N LYS A 126 5.25 -3.57 -17.18
CA LYS A 126 4.23 -3.94 -18.16
C LYS A 126 4.76 -5.18 -18.89
N ALA A 127 3.93 -6.21 -18.96
CA ALA A 127 4.27 -7.46 -19.64
C ALA A 127 3.08 -7.97 -20.46
N TRP A 128 3.35 -8.92 -21.34
CA TRP A 128 2.36 -9.65 -22.11
C TRP A 128 2.21 -11.07 -21.53
N ASP A 129 0.99 -11.43 -21.14
CA ASP A 129 0.68 -12.81 -20.76
C ASP A 129 0.52 -13.63 -22.05
N THR A 130 1.50 -14.48 -22.34
CA THR A 130 1.56 -15.27 -23.58
C THR A 130 0.49 -16.36 -23.67
N GLU A 131 -0.05 -16.81 -22.54
CA GLU A 131 -1.13 -17.81 -22.52
C GLU A 131 -2.51 -17.15 -22.72
N LEU A 132 -2.73 -16.01 -22.06
CA LEU A 132 -4.02 -15.30 -22.10
C LEU A 132 -4.10 -14.21 -23.17
N ASN A 133 -3.01 -13.94 -23.89
CA ASN A 133 -2.89 -12.95 -24.95
C ASN A 133 -3.42 -11.56 -24.54
N ARG A 134 -2.92 -11.05 -23.41
CA ARG A 134 -3.33 -9.74 -22.88
C ARG A 134 -2.19 -9.01 -22.16
N PRO A 135 -2.23 -7.66 -22.08
CA PRO A 135 -1.29 -6.92 -21.26
C PRO A 135 -1.61 -7.10 -19.77
N VAL A 136 -0.57 -7.23 -18.96
CA VAL A 136 -0.61 -7.34 -17.49
C VAL A 136 0.45 -6.45 -16.86
N ALA A 137 0.26 -6.12 -15.58
CA ALA A 137 1.31 -5.56 -14.76
C ALA A 137 1.88 -6.65 -13.85
N VAL A 138 3.21 -6.75 -13.77
CA VAL A 138 3.91 -7.75 -12.95
C VAL A 138 4.76 -7.02 -11.92
N LYS A 139 4.43 -7.18 -10.63
CA LYS A 139 5.25 -6.65 -9.52
C LYS A 139 6.16 -7.75 -9.01
N LEU A 140 7.47 -7.55 -9.16
CA LEU A 140 8.53 -8.45 -8.73
C LEU A 140 9.12 -7.94 -7.41
N LEU A 141 9.25 -8.82 -6.42
CA LEU A 141 9.88 -8.50 -5.14
C LEU A 141 11.37 -8.17 -5.36
N ALA A 142 11.86 -7.09 -4.74
CA ALA A 142 13.25 -6.72 -4.85
C ALA A 142 14.20 -7.84 -4.33
N PRO A 143 15.33 -8.14 -5.00
CA PRO A 143 16.32 -9.14 -4.57
C PRO A 143 16.72 -9.07 -3.10
N TYR A 144 17.02 -7.86 -2.59
CA TYR A 144 17.43 -7.67 -1.20
C TYR A 144 16.33 -8.03 -0.18
N LEU A 145 15.06 -8.08 -0.61
CA LEU A 145 13.94 -8.60 0.18
C LEU A 145 13.67 -10.08 -0.10
N ALA A 146 13.92 -10.55 -1.32
CA ALA A 146 13.71 -11.93 -1.70
C ALA A 146 14.63 -12.91 -0.95
N GLU A 147 15.80 -12.46 -0.50
CA GLU A 147 16.69 -13.23 0.38
C GLU A 147 16.14 -13.38 1.81
N ASN A 148 15.22 -12.50 2.22
CA ASN A 148 14.59 -12.55 3.54
C ASN A 148 13.31 -13.39 3.49
N GLY A 149 13.35 -14.59 4.06
CA GLY A 149 12.19 -15.48 4.12
C GLY A 149 10.95 -14.87 4.80
N SER A 150 11.11 -13.92 5.72
CA SER A 150 9.99 -13.18 6.32
C SER A 150 9.34 -12.23 5.31
N ALA A 151 10.15 -11.53 4.51
CA ALA A 151 9.66 -10.63 3.47
C ALA A 151 8.97 -11.39 2.34
N ARG A 152 9.48 -12.55 1.90
CA ARG A 152 8.80 -13.44 0.95
C ARG A 152 7.42 -13.88 1.47
N LYS A 153 7.37 -14.37 2.72
CA LYS A 153 6.11 -14.80 3.36
C LYS A 153 5.12 -13.66 3.48
N ARG A 154 5.61 -12.46 3.83
CA ARG A 154 4.81 -11.24 3.91
C ARG A 154 4.24 -10.88 2.54
N PHE A 155 5.07 -10.80 1.51
CA PHE A 155 4.65 -10.53 0.13
C PHE A 155 3.57 -11.51 -0.36
N ALA A 156 3.81 -12.81 -0.21
CA ALA A 156 2.86 -13.83 -0.63
C ALA A 156 1.53 -13.76 0.16
N ARG A 157 1.59 -13.50 1.47
CA ARG A 157 0.41 -13.34 2.31
C ARG A 157 -0.41 -12.13 1.88
N GLU A 158 0.23 -10.98 1.71
CA GLU A 158 -0.43 -9.74 1.31
C GLU A 158 -1.01 -9.85 -0.10
N ALA A 159 -0.28 -10.46 -1.03
CA ALA A 159 -0.77 -10.66 -2.40
C ALA A 159 -2.02 -11.55 -2.43
N ARG A 160 -2.09 -12.60 -1.59
CA ARG A 160 -3.31 -13.41 -1.43
C ARG A 160 -4.45 -12.61 -0.79
N ALA A 161 -4.15 -11.74 0.18
CA ALA A 161 -5.12 -10.82 0.79
C ALA A 161 -5.78 -9.95 -0.28
N ALA A 162 -4.95 -9.27 -1.07
CA ALA A 162 -5.39 -8.36 -2.11
C ALA A 162 -6.11 -9.08 -3.25
N ALA A 163 -5.73 -10.33 -3.56
CA ALA A 163 -6.41 -11.14 -4.57
C ALA A 163 -7.83 -11.56 -4.17
N ALA A 164 -8.13 -11.62 -2.86
CA ALA A 164 -9.48 -11.84 -2.37
C ALA A 164 -10.38 -10.61 -2.52
N VAL A 165 -9.79 -9.42 -2.78
CA VAL A 165 -10.54 -8.18 -2.87
C VAL A 165 -11.14 -8.00 -4.25
N VAL A 166 -12.47 -8.00 -4.33
CA VAL A 166 -13.22 -7.76 -5.58
C VAL A 166 -14.00 -6.46 -5.45
N ASP A 167 -13.44 -5.39 -6.00
CA ASP A 167 -14.03 -4.04 -6.02
C ASP A 167 -13.51 -3.25 -7.23
N GLU A 168 -14.32 -2.32 -7.76
CA GLU A 168 -13.95 -1.50 -8.94
C GLU A 168 -12.76 -0.56 -8.66
N HIS A 169 -12.55 -0.19 -7.39
CA HIS A 169 -11.48 0.71 -6.96
C HIS A 169 -10.21 -0.02 -6.51
N VAL A 170 -10.17 -1.35 -6.65
CA VAL A 170 -9.00 -2.19 -6.32
C VAL A 170 -8.54 -2.92 -7.57
N VAL A 171 -7.23 -2.87 -7.84
CA VAL A 171 -6.66 -3.55 -9.01
C VAL A 171 -6.76 -5.07 -8.81
N ALA A 172 -7.46 -5.73 -9.74
CA ALA A 172 -7.61 -7.17 -9.71
C ALA A 172 -6.26 -7.88 -9.87
N ILE A 173 -5.94 -8.78 -8.93
CA ILE A 173 -4.80 -9.69 -9.02
C ILE A 173 -5.23 -10.94 -9.80
N HIS A 174 -4.45 -11.29 -10.81
CA HIS A 174 -4.66 -12.45 -11.67
C HIS A 174 -3.89 -13.67 -11.22
N ASN A 175 -2.69 -13.49 -10.67
CA ASN A 175 -1.86 -14.59 -10.21
C ASN A 175 -0.86 -14.13 -9.13
N VAL A 176 -0.43 -15.06 -8.27
CA VAL A 176 0.61 -14.84 -7.25
C VAL A 176 1.57 -16.01 -7.29
N GLU A 177 2.80 -15.76 -7.72
CA GLU A 177 3.87 -16.74 -7.76
C GLU A 177 4.80 -16.51 -6.58
N SER A 178 4.76 -17.44 -5.62
CA SER A 178 5.49 -17.29 -4.36
C SER A 178 6.99 -17.61 -4.48
N GLY A 179 7.42 -18.06 -5.67
CA GLY A 179 8.78 -18.53 -5.95
C GLY A 179 9.13 -19.70 -5.03
N ASP A 180 8.75 -20.93 -5.38
CA ASP A 180 9.22 -22.11 -4.65
C ASP A 180 10.71 -22.36 -4.90
N ASP A 181 11.25 -21.81 -5.99
CA ASP A 181 12.67 -21.72 -6.25
C ASP A 181 13.30 -20.59 -5.42
N PRO A 182 14.29 -20.89 -4.56
CA PRO A 182 15.06 -19.88 -3.84
C PRO A 182 15.72 -18.85 -4.77
N GLN A 183 16.04 -19.24 -6.01
CA GLN A 183 16.73 -18.41 -7.01
C GLN A 183 15.80 -17.46 -7.76
N GLN A 184 14.48 -17.64 -7.69
CA GLN A 184 13.52 -16.76 -8.35
C GLN A 184 12.79 -15.87 -7.34
N PRO A 185 12.84 -14.53 -7.50
CA PRO A 185 12.10 -13.63 -6.64
C PRO A 185 10.58 -13.83 -6.82
N PRO A 186 9.80 -13.81 -5.73
CA PRO A 186 8.34 -13.84 -5.80
C PRO A 186 7.79 -12.69 -6.63
N PHE A 187 6.69 -12.94 -7.34
CA PHE A 187 5.98 -11.90 -8.09
C PHE A 187 4.47 -12.07 -8.04
N LEU A 188 3.76 -10.98 -8.31
CA LEU A 188 2.32 -10.98 -8.50
C LEU A 188 2.00 -10.39 -9.87
N VAL A 189 0.89 -10.85 -10.43
CA VAL A 189 0.41 -10.46 -11.74
C VAL A 189 -0.96 -9.84 -11.55
N MET A 190 -1.15 -8.64 -12.08
CA MET A 190 -2.36 -7.86 -11.89
C MET A 190 -2.81 -7.20 -13.19
N LYS A 191 -4.05 -6.74 -13.20
CA LYS A 191 -4.61 -6.00 -14.33
C LYS A 191 -3.72 -4.79 -14.65
N TYR A 192 -3.35 -4.66 -15.92
CA TYR A 192 -2.69 -3.43 -16.39
C TYR A 192 -3.71 -2.31 -16.54
N ILE A 193 -3.46 -1.17 -15.91
CA ILE A 193 -4.28 0.05 -16.04
C ILE A 193 -3.54 1.04 -16.94
N ALA A 194 -4.14 1.35 -18.09
CA ALA A 194 -3.67 2.44 -18.94
C ALA A 194 -4.06 3.78 -18.30
N GLY A 195 -3.11 4.70 -18.16
CA GLY A 195 -3.36 6.03 -17.58
C GLY A 195 -2.23 6.58 -16.71
N GLY A 196 -1.31 5.73 -16.26
CA GLY A 196 -0.22 6.13 -15.37
C GLY A 196 -0.67 6.30 -13.92
N SER A 197 0.27 6.65 -13.04
CA SER A 197 0.00 6.87 -11.62
C SER A 197 -0.51 8.28 -11.34
N LEU A 198 -1.19 8.46 -10.20
CA LEU A 198 -1.57 9.78 -9.71
C LEU A 198 -0.34 10.69 -9.54
N GLN A 199 0.78 10.13 -9.07
CA GLN A 199 2.04 10.85 -8.94
C GLN A 199 2.52 11.39 -10.30
N GLN A 200 2.52 10.55 -11.35
CA GLN A 200 2.90 11.00 -12.70
C GLN A 200 2.00 12.13 -13.21
N ARG A 201 0.71 12.11 -12.87
CA ARG A 201 -0.22 13.20 -13.20
C ARG A 201 0.15 14.48 -12.44
N LEU A 202 0.43 14.39 -11.14
CA LEU A 202 0.83 15.54 -10.32
C LEU A 202 2.16 16.13 -10.79
N ASP A 203 3.12 15.29 -11.15
CA ASP A 203 4.43 15.72 -11.65
C ASP A 203 4.31 16.46 -13.00
N ARG A 204 3.35 16.06 -13.84
CA ARG A 204 3.11 16.64 -15.16
C ARG A 204 2.27 17.91 -15.11
N ASP A 205 1.14 17.87 -14.39
CA ASP A 205 0.09 18.88 -14.47
C ASP A 205 0.09 19.82 -13.23
N GLY A 206 0.81 19.48 -12.17
CA GLY A 206 0.79 20.21 -10.90
C GLY A 206 -0.36 19.78 -9.98
N PRO A 207 -0.69 20.60 -8.95
CA PRO A 207 -1.78 20.32 -8.02
C PRO A 207 -3.13 20.12 -8.70
N LEU A 208 -3.99 19.30 -8.10
CA LEU A 208 -5.35 19.05 -8.60
C LEU A 208 -6.35 20.03 -8.00
N GLU A 209 -7.42 20.32 -8.75
CA GLU A 209 -8.57 21.04 -8.24
C GLU A 209 -9.26 20.28 -7.10
N VAL A 210 -9.82 21.01 -6.12
CA VAL A 210 -10.44 20.42 -4.91
C VAL A 210 -11.48 19.36 -5.25
N CYS A 211 -12.31 19.60 -6.28
CA CYS A 211 -13.32 18.63 -6.71
C CYS A 211 -12.70 17.31 -7.19
N GLU A 212 -11.55 17.36 -7.87
CA GLU A 212 -10.85 16.14 -8.29
C GLU A 212 -10.18 15.43 -7.12
N ILE A 213 -9.61 16.18 -6.18
CA ILE A 213 -9.05 15.62 -4.95
C ILE A 213 -10.13 14.84 -4.18
N LEU A 214 -11.29 15.45 -3.96
CA LEU A 214 -12.41 14.81 -3.26
C LEU A 214 -12.92 13.57 -4.01
N ARG A 215 -13.02 13.64 -5.35
CA ARG A 215 -13.44 12.50 -6.17
C ARG A 215 -12.45 11.33 -6.05
N ILE A 216 -11.15 11.59 -6.16
CA ILE A 216 -10.11 10.57 -6.04
C ILE A 216 -10.08 10.02 -4.60
N GLY A 217 -10.11 10.89 -3.59
CA GLY A 217 -10.14 10.51 -2.19
C GLY A 217 -11.32 9.59 -1.86
N MET A 218 -12.52 9.89 -2.37
CA MET A 218 -13.69 9.04 -2.20
C MET A 218 -13.52 7.66 -2.89
N GLN A 219 -12.96 7.61 -4.10
CA GLN A 219 -12.70 6.33 -4.79
C GLN A 219 -11.67 5.49 -4.03
N THR A 220 -10.59 6.12 -3.57
CA THR A 220 -9.56 5.48 -2.74
C THR A 220 -10.15 4.95 -1.43
N ALA A 221 -10.95 5.76 -0.74
CA ALA A 221 -11.59 5.36 0.51
C ALA A 221 -12.54 4.16 0.32
N LYS A 222 -13.30 4.11 -0.78
CA LYS A 222 -14.14 2.95 -1.12
C LYS A 222 -13.30 1.69 -1.33
N GLY A 223 -12.22 1.78 -2.09
CA GLY A 223 -11.31 0.66 -2.31
C GLY A 223 -10.67 0.15 -1.01
N LEU A 224 -10.24 1.07 -0.14
CA LEU A 224 -9.70 0.73 1.19
C LEU A 224 -10.76 0.09 2.09
N ALA A 225 -11.99 0.59 2.09
CA ALA A 225 -13.09 0.01 2.85
C ALA A 225 -13.44 -1.41 2.37
N ALA A 226 -13.42 -1.65 1.05
CA ALA A 226 -13.61 -2.98 0.48
C ALA A 226 -12.49 -3.93 0.91
N ALA A 227 -11.24 -3.47 0.80
CA ALA A 227 -10.07 -4.25 1.20
C ALA A 227 -10.07 -4.55 2.71
N HIS A 228 -10.48 -3.60 3.56
CA HIS A 228 -10.61 -3.81 4.99
C HIS A 228 -11.71 -4.83 5.32
N THR A 229 -12.88 -4.71 4.68
CA THR A 229 -14.01 -5.63 4.93
C THR A 229 -13.70 -7.06 4.52
N GLN A 230 -13.05 -7.23 3.37
CA GLN A 230 -12.74 -8.55 2.81
C GLN A 230 -11.41 -9.10 3.36
N GLY A 231 -10.57 -8.23 3.92
CA GLY A 231 -9.26 -8.55 4.52
C GLY A 231 -9.27 -8.67 6.04
N GLN A 232 -10.44 -8.80 6.69
CA GLN A 232 -10.55 -9.00 8.14
C GLN A 232 -9.71 -10.22 8.56
N GLY A 233 -8.53 -9.95 9.16
CA GLY A 233 -7.54 -10.95 9.57
C GLY A 233 -6.10 -10.70 9.08
N GLN A 234 -5.86 -9.77 8.15
CA GLN A 234 -4.51 -9.53 7.58
C GLN A 234 -4.11 -8.04 7.63
N ARG A 235 -3.44 -7.62 8.70
CA ARG A 235 -3.07 -6.22 9.05
C ARG A 235 -2.00 -5.55 8.16
N ALA A 236 -1.84 -5.90 6.88
CA ALA A 236 -0.75 -5.33 6.07
C ALA A 236 -1.04 -5.21 4.56
N LEU A 237 -2.24 -4.78 4.17
CA LEU A 237 -2.61 -4.58 2.76
C LEU A 237 -1.90 -3.39 2.06
N TRP A 238 -1.21 -2.49 2.77
CA TRP A 238 -0.83 -1.17 2.22
C TRP A 238 0.44 -1.13 1.36
N ALA A 239 0.92 -2.30 0.89
CA ALA A 239 2.27 -2.47 0.38
C ALA A 239 2.38 -2.99 -1.06
N ILE A 240 1.24 -3.22 -1.74
CA ILE A 240 1.20 -3.82 -3.08
C ILE A 240 1.01 -2.76 -4.16
#